data_AF-L9YJ27-F1
#
_entry.id   AF-L9YJ27-F1
#
_cell.length_a   1.000
_cell.length_b   1.000
_cell.length_c   1.000
_cell.angle_alpha   90.00
_cell.angle_beta   90.00
_cell.angle_gamma   90.00
#
_symmetry.space_group_name_H-M   'P 1'
#
loop_
_entity.id
_entity.type
_entity.pdbx_description
1 polymer ?
#
loop_
_entity_poly.entity_id
_entity_poly.type
_entity_poly.pdbx_seq_one_letter_code
_entity_poly.pdbx_strand_id
1 'polypeptide(L)' 'MSDDETNIDISLNNLVAMGLSPARAYHYHRVVVKGQTPEQVAELRDCTPENVTRSLGYVHDYLEKLIEPLEDDDE' A
#
# COMPACT_ATOMS: atom_id res chain seq x y z
N MET A 1 19.48 -17.55 -6.74
CA MET A 1 18.36 -16.62 -6.95
C MET A 1 17.63 -16.52 -5.63
N SER A 2 18.09 -15.65 -4.74
CA SER A 2 17.61 -15.63 -3.34
C SER A 2 17.82 -14.25 -2.72
N ASP A 3 17.18 -13.21 -3.24
CA ASP A 3 17.35 -11.83 -2.71
C ASP A 3 16.04 -11.02 -2.68
N ASP A 4 14.87 -11.64 -2.46
CA ASP A 4 13.59 -10.92 -2.59
C ASP A 4 12.59 -11.07 -1.43
N GLU A 5 12.96 -11.77 -0.35
CA GLU A 5 12.11 -11.85 0.85
C GLU A 5 12.39 -10.70 1.84
N THR A 6 13.59 -10.11 1.85
CA THR A 6 13.97 -9.01 2.75
C THR A 6 13.40 -7.64 2.34
N ASN A 7 13.05 -7.45 1.06
CA ASN A 7 12.41 -6.22 0.57
C ASN A 7 10.91 -6.13 0.90
N ILE A 8 10.29 -7.26 1.28
CA ILE A 8 8.86 -7.35 1.63
C ILE A 8 8.57 -6.61 2.93
N ASP A 9 9.50 -6.68 3.89
CA ASP A 9 9.29 -6.11 5.21
C ASP A 9 9.44 -4.59 5.25
N ILE A 10 10.36 -4.00 4.48
CA ILE A 10 10.63 -2.55 4.61
C ILE A 10 9.45 -1.72 4.12
N SER A 11 8.87 -2.07 2.96
CA SER A 11 7.74 -1.32 2.39
C SER A 11 6.49 -1.39 3.27
N LEU A 12 6.17 -2.56 3.82
CA LEU A 12 5.01 -2.73 4.70
C LEU A 12 5.22 -2.05 6.05
N ASN A 13 6.41 -2.23 6.66
CA ASN A 13 6.73 -1.60 7.94
C ASN A 13 6.77 -0.07 7.83
N ASN A 14 7.24 0.48 6.70
CA ASN A 14 7.21 1.92 6.45
C ASN A 14 5.76 2.44 6.38
N LEU A 15 4.86 1.75 5.68
CA LEU A 15 3.45 2.14 5.60
C LEU A 15 2.77 2.13 6.99
N VAL A 16 3.07 1.13 7.82
CA VAL A 16 2.58 1.07 9.20
C VAL A 16 3.19 2.18 10.06
N ALA A 17 4.49 2.44 9.92
CA ALA A 17 5.18 3.51 10.63
C ALA A 17 4.65 4.91 10.25
N MET A 18 4.18 5.08 9.02
CA MET A 18 3.47 6.27 8.56
C MET A 18 2.07 6.42 9.17
N GLY A 19 1.56 5.43 9.90
CA GLY A 19 0.25 5.51 10.58
C GLY A 19 -0.91 4.83 9.84
N LEU A 20 -0.63 4.10 8.76
CA LEU A 20 -1.66 3.26 8.15
C LEU A 20 -1.96 2.05 9.04
N SER A 21 -3.22 1.61 9.07
CA SER A 21 -3.56 0.37 9.77
C SER A 21 -2.86 -0.82 9.11
N PRO A 22 -2.44 -1.84 9.88
CA PRO A 22 -1.73 -3.00 9.33
C PRO A 22 -2.46 -3.71 8.19
N ALA A 23 -3.80 -3.77 8.26
CA ALA A 23 -4.62 -4.35 7.19
C ALA A 23 -4.55 -3.53 5.89
N ARG A 24 -4.56 -2.20 5.99
CA ARG A 24 -4.48 -1.30 4.82
C ARG A 24 -3.09 -1.32 4.21
N ALA A 25 -2.05 -1.27 5.05
CA ALA A 25 -0.66 -1.41 4.62
C ALA A 25 -0.43 -2.74 3.90
N TYR A 26 -1.00 -3.83 4.42
CA TYR A 26 -0.96 -5.14 3.78
C TYR A 26 -1.63 -5.14 2.40
N HIS A 27 -2.87 -4.65 2.28
CA HIS A 27 -3.56 -4.60 0.99
C HIS A 27 -2.77 -3.77 -0.05
N TYR A 28 -2.27 -2.60 0.34
CA TYR A 28 -1.48 -1.74 -0.54
C TYR A 28 -0.18 -2.41 -0.98
N HIS A 29 0.58 -2.98 -0.04
CA HIS A 29 1.81 -3.69 -0.37
C HIS A 29 1.57 -4.84 -1.35
N ARG A 30 0.54 -5.65 -1.13
CA ARG A 30 0.25 -6.81 -1.98
C ARG A 30 -0.22 -6.41 -3.38
N VAL A 31 -1.09 -5.40 -3.49
CA VAL A 31 -1.60 -4.98 -4.80
C VAL A 31 -0.60 -4.10 -5.55
N VAL A 32 -0.10 -3.03 -4.92
CA VAL A 32 0.70 -2.01 -5.59
C VAL A 32 2.17 -2.39 -5.70
N VAL A 33 2.74 -2.97 -4.63
CA VAL A 33 4.17 -3.30 -4.60
C VAL A 33 4.44 -4.70 -5.17
N LYS A 34 3.58 -5.67 -4.86
CA LYS A 34 3.72 -7.05 -5.37
C LYS A 34 2.92 -7.33 -6.64
N GLY A 35 2.14 -6.38 -7.14
CA GLY A 35 1.43 -6.49 -8.42
C GLY A 35 0.29 -7.52 -8.42
N GLN A 36 -0.24 -7.89 -7.24
CA GLN A 36 -1.36 -8.84 -7.14
C GLN A 36 -2.69 -8.17 -7.43
N THR A 37 -3.67 -8.93 -7.91
CA THR A 37 -5.02 -8.37 -8.12
C THR A 37 -5.78 -8.29 -6.78
N PRO A 38 -6.78 -7.38 -6.67
CA PRO A 38 -7.64 -7.31 -5.49
C PRO A 38 -8.30 -8.65 -5.14
N GLU A 39 -8.66 -9.46 -6.15
CA GLU A 39 -9.26 -10.79 -5.97
C GLU A 39 -8.29 -11.78 -5.31
N GLN A 40 -7.04 -11.81 -5.78
CA GLN A 40 -5.99 -12.67 -5.20
C GLN A 40 -5.71 -12.30 -3.74
N VAL A 41 -5.70 -11.00 -3.43
CA VAL A 41 -5.48 -10.52 -2.06
C VAL A 41 -6.70 -10.80 -1.16
N ALA A 42 -7.90 -10.66 -1.71
CA ALA A 42 -9.15 -10.93 -1.01
C ALA A 42 -9.28 -12.41 -0.60
N GLU A 43 -8.92 -13.33 -1.50
CA GLU A 43 -8.88 -14.77 -1.23
C GLU A 43 -7.93 -15.11 -0.07
N LEU A 44 -6.75 -14.50 -0.03
CA LEU A 44 -5.77 -14.72 1.05
C LEU A 44 -6.21 -14.18 2.41
N ARG A 45 -7.17 -13.26 2.44
CA ARG A 45 -7.63 -12.56 3.65
C ARG A 45 -9.04 -12.94 4.04
N ASP A 46 -9.65 -13.89 3.34
CA ASP A 46 -11.05 -14.30 3.51
C ASP A 46 -11.98 -13.07 3.56
N CYS A 47 -11.85 -12.19 2.57
CA CYS A 47 -12.65 -10.98 2.44
C CYS A 47 -13.10 -10.77 0.99
N THR A 48 -13.83 -9.67 0.71
CA THR A 48 -14.28 -9.39 -0.66
C THR A 48 -13.29 -8.49 -1.41
N PRO A 49 -13.19 -8.62 -2.76
CA PRO A 49 -12.37 -7.73 -3.57
C PRO A 49 -12.74 -6.25 -3.38
N GLU A 50 -14.02 -5.91 -3.16
CA GLU A 50 -14.42 -4.52 -2.91
C GLU A 50 -13.82 -3.97 -1.61
N ASN A 51 -13.66 -4.79 -0.58
CA ASN A 51 -13.00 -4.36 0.66
C ASN A 51 -11.51 -4.05 0.43
N VAL A 52 -10.84 -4.84 -0.41
CA VAL A 52 -9.45 -4.57 -0.82
C VAL A 52 -9.39 -3.27 -1.61
N THR A 53 -10.22 -3.10 -2.63
CA THR A 53 -10.27 -1.87 -3.45
C THR A 53 -10.58 -0.63 -2.61
N ARG A 54 -11.55 -0.71 -1.69
CA ARG A 54 -11.87 0.40 -0.78
C ARG A 54 -10.69 0.72 0.14
N SER A 55 -9.98 -0.31 0.62
CA SER A 55 -8.76 -0.14 1.40
C SER A 55 -7.67 0.59 0.63
N LEU A 56 -7.50 0.31 -0.67
CA LEU A 56 -6.54 1.00 -1.52
C LEU A 56 -6.89 2.48 -1.70
N GLY A 57 -8.17 2.80 -1.91
CA GLY A 57 -8.63 4.19 -2.00
C GLY A 57 -8.27 5.00 -0.74
N TYR A 58 -8.51 4.45 0.45
CA TYR A 58 -8.10 5.12 1.70
C TYR A 58 -6.60 5.38 1.80
N VAL A 59 -5.77 4.45 1.32
CA VAL A 59 -4.31 4.61 1.34
C VAL A 59 -3.90 5.68 0.34
N HIS A 60 -4.51 5.70 -0.84
CA HIS A 60 -4.25 6.71 -1.87
C HIS A 60 -4.56 8.11 -1.36
N ASP A 61 -5.77 8.34 -0.85
CA ASP A 61 -6.20 9.62 -0.27
C ASP A 61 -5.30 10.06 0.90
N TYR A 62 -4.80 9.09 1.67
CA TYR A 62 -3.89 9.35 2.78
C TYR A 62 -2.53 9.83 2.27
N LEU A 63 -1.96 9.14 1.29
CA LEU A 63 -0.66 9.48 0.70
C LEU A 63 -0.72 10.81 -0.06
N GLU A 64 -1.79 11.08 -0.81
CA GLU A 64 -1.98 12.37 -1.50
C GLU A 64 -1.94 13.56 -0.54
N LYS A 65 -2.49 13.42 0.68
CA LYS A 65 -2.45 14.47 1.70
C LYS A 65 -1.06 14.70 2.30
N LEU A 66 -0.16 13.72 2.19
CA LEU A 66 1.21 13.83 2.70
C LEU A 66 2.18 14.39 1.66
N ILE A 67 1.81 14.38 0.38
CA ILE A 67 2.61 14.99 -0.67
C ILE A 67 2.35 16.49 -0.60
N GLU A 68 3.33 17.23 -0.07
CA GLU A 68 3.37 18.68 -0.26
C GLU A 68 3.52 18.95 -1.76
N PRO A 69 2.78 19.92 -2.33
CA PRO A 69 3.01 20.34 -3.70
C PRO A 69 4.47 20.75 -3.82
N LEU A 70 5.14 20.28 -4.89
CA LEU A 70 6.47 20.77 -5.23
C LEU A 70 6.33 22.29 -5.43
N GLU A 71 6.95 23.10 -4.57
CA GLU A 71 7.10 24.52 -4.86
C GLU A 71 7.95 24.60 -6.14
N ASP A 72 7.35 25.14 -7.21
CA ASP A 72 8.12 25.51 -8.39
C ASP A 72 9.06 26.65 -7.94
N ASP A 73 10.32 26.31 -7.68
CA ASP A 73 11.43 27.26 -7.58
C ASP A 73 11.66 27.88 -8.99
N ASP A 74 10.69 28.64 -9.48
CA ASP A 74 10.85 29.56 -10.60
C ASP A 74 11.45 30.86 -10.05
N GLU A 75 12.78 30.90 -9.93
CA GLU A 75 13.58 32.14 -9.78
C GLU A 75 14.28 32.53 -11.10
#